data_AF-A0A357A7L4-F1
#
_entry.id   AF-A0A357A7L4-F1
#
_cell.length_a   1.000
_cell.length_b   1.000
_cell.length_c   1.000
_cell.angle_alpha   90.00
_cell.angle_beta   90.00
_cell.angle_gamma   90.00
#
_symmetry.space_group_name_H-M   'P 1'
#
loop_
_entity.id
_entity.type
_entity.pdbx_description
1 polymer ?
#
loop_
_entity_poly.entity_id
_entity_poly.type
_entity_poly.pdbx_seq_one_letter_code
_entity_poly.pdbx_strand_id
1 'polypeptide(L)'
;VEQVSVAVDVDIRLLVGPEVLAGSTRLKAGTATKMALNILSTGVMVKLGKVYGNRMVDVAVTNTKLRDRALRILEDLTELGRSQCEQLLDESGQRVKVALLMAWTGVDAQTAQSYLDQNQGNLRSALAAVSS
;
A
#
# COMPACT_ATOMS: atom_id res chain seq x y z
N VAL A 1 13.82 19.60 -30.25
CA VAL A 1 14.71 18.43 -30.09
C VAL A 1 13.94 17.23 -30.62
N GLU A 2 14.36 16.72 -31.76
CA GLU A 2 13.77 15.51 -32.36
C GLU A 2 14.15 14.31 -31.47
N GLN A 3 13.15 13.61 -30.94
CA GLN A 3 13.34 12.47 -30.04
C GLN A 3 12.98 11.18 -30.76
N VAL A 4 13.58 10.06 -30.32
CA VAL A 4 13.36 8.73 -30.91
C VAL A 4 11.87 8.38 -30.83
N SER A 5 11.25 8.08 -31.97
CA SER A 5 9.89 7.55 -32.02
C SER A 5 9.88 6.10 -31.55
N VAL A 6 9.05 5.79 -30.57
CA VAL A 6 8.83 4.43 -30.06
C VAL A 6 7.33 4.14 -30.11
N ALA A 7 6.95 2.96 -30.57
CA ALA A 7 5.55 2.51 -30.56
C ALA A 7 5.14 2.17 -29.11
N VAL A 8 4.35 3.05 -28.49
CA VAL A 8 3.81 2.91 -27.12
C VAL A 8 2.38 3.44 -27.06
N ASP A 9 1.56 2.89 -26.17
CA ASP A 9 0.18 3.38 -25.96
C ASP A 9 0.15 4.72 -25.21
N VAL A 10 1.11 4.92 -24.30
CA VAL A 10 1.23 6.12 -23.48
C VAL A 10 2.69 6.55 -23.41
N ASP A 11 2.96 7.78 -23.84
CA ASP A 11 4.29 8.40 -23.81
C ASP A 11 4.35 9.48 -22.72
N ILE A 12 5.16 9.25 -21.67
CA ILE A 12 5.34 10.17 -20.54
C ILE A 12 6.68 10.89 -20.67
N ARG A 13 6.63 12.13 -21.15
CA ARG A 13 7.83 12.96 -21.38
C ARG A 13 8.11 13.89 -20.21
N LEU A 14 9.22 13.64 -19.51
CA LEU A 14 9.65 14.43 -18.36
C LEU A 14 10.68 15.49 -18.77
N LEU A 15 10.20 16.68 -19.13
CA LEU A 15 11.04 17.79 -19.58
C LEU A 15 11.69 18.50 -18.38
N VAL A 16 12.98 18.25 -18.14
CA VAL A 16 13.73 18.82 -16.99
C VAL A 16 14.71 19.93 -17.37
N GLY A 17 14.92 20.18 -18.66
CA GLY A 17 15.90 21.14 -19.19
C GLY A 17 17.36 20.70 -19.00
N PRO A 18 18.35 21.56 -19.32
CA PRO A 18 19.78 21.25 -19.21
C PRO A 18 20.19 20.93 -17.79
N GLU A 19 21.05 19.93 -17.60
CA GLU A 19 21.60 19.57 -16.30
C GLU A 19 22.69 20.55 -15.85
N VAL A 20 22.87 20.72 -14.53
CA VAL A 20 23.92 21.57 -13.97
C VAL A 20 25.33 21.09 -14.37
N LEU A 21 25.51 19.76 -14.40
CA LEU A 21 26.65 19.12 -15.04
C LEU A 21 26.19 18.60 -16.40
N ALA A 22 26.70 19.20 -17.48
CA ALA A 22 26.31 18.86 -18.84
C ALA A 22 26.38 17.34 -19.08
N GLY A 23 25.27 16.76 -19.53
CA GLY A 23 25.14 15.32 -19.81
C GLY A 23 24.89 14.42 -18.59
N SER A 24 24.97 14.92 -17.35
CA SER A 24 24.78 14.10 -16.14
C SER A 24 23.30 13.87 -15.80
N THR A 25 22.61 13.06 -16.60
CA THR A 25 21.17 12.76 -16.48
C THR A 25 20.77 12.04 -15.19
N ARG A 26 21.70 11.53 -14.38
CA ARG A 26 21.41 11.00 -13.04
C ARG A 26 20.85 12.05 -12.06
N LEU A 27 20.90 13.34 -12.42
CA LEU A 27 20.47 14.46 -11.59
C LEU A 27 18.95 14.74 -11.75
N LYS A 28 18.56 15.79 -12.48
CA LYS A 28 17.14 16.16 -12.61
C LYS A 28 16.36 15.09 -13.35
N ALA A 29 16.87 14.57 -14.46
CA ALA A 29 16.18 13.53 -15.23
C ALA A 29 15.98 12.26 -14.39
N GLY A 30 17.01 11.77 -13.70
CA GLY A 30 16.91 10.63 -12.79
C GLY A 30 15.92 10.85 -11.65
N THR A 31 15.91 12.05 -11.06
CA THR A 31 14.95 12.42 -10.00
C THR A 31 13.52 12.44 -10.52
N ALA A 32 13.29 13.03 -11.70
CA ALA A 32 11.98 13.06 -12.34
C ALA A 32 11.47 11.64 -12.65
N THR A 33 12.33 10.78 -13.20
CA THR A 33 11.99 9.38 -13.47
C THR A 33 11.61 8.63 -12.19
N LYS A 34 12.37 8.80 -11.10
CA LYS A 34 12.04 8.21 -9.80
C LYS A 34 10.65 8.66 -9.32
N MET A 35 10.35 9.95 -9.41
CA MET A 35 9.06 10.49 -9.01
C MET A 35 7.92 9.91 -9.84
N ALA A 36 8.07 9.84 -11.17
CA ALA A 36 7.07 9.25 -12.05
C ALA A 36 6.83 7.77 -11.71
N LEU A 37 7.88 6.97 -11.54
CA LEU A 37 7.75 5.56 -11.15
C LEU A 37 7.10 5.38 -9.77
N ASN A 38 7.42 6.25 -8.81
CA ASN A 38 6.81 6.23 -7.49
C ASN A 38 5.31 6.58 -7.57
N ILE A 39 4.93 7.56 -8.38
CA ILE A 39 3.53 7.96 -8.58
C ILE A 39 2.75 6.81 -9.21
N LEU A 40 3.27 6.22 -10.30
CA LEU A 40 2.61 5.12 -11.00
C LEU A 40 2.42 3.91 -10.10
N SER A 41 3.52 3.42 -9.49
CA SER A 41 3.46 2.24 -8.62
C SER A 41 2.58 2.47 -7.39
N THR A 42 2.68 3.61 -6.73
CA THR A 42 1.84 3.94 -5.56
C THR A 42 0.38 4.06 -5.98
N GLY A 43 0.07 4.75 -7.09
CA GLY A 43 -1.29 4.90 -7.60
C GLY A 43 -1.94 3.57 -7.94
N VAL A 44 -1.21 2.66 -8.58
CA VAL A 44 -1.68 1.29 -8.86
C VAL A 44 -1.97 0.54 -7.56
N MET A 45 -1.06 0.58 -6.58
CA MET A 45 -1.25 -0.14 -5.32
C MET A 45 -2.41 0.42 -4.48
N VAL A 46 -2.67 1.74 -4.53
CA VAL A 46 -3.86 2.34 -3.92
C VAL A 46 -5.14 1.81 -4.59
N LYS A 47 -5.18 1.77 -5.93
CA LYS A 47 -6.34 1.24 -6.68
C LYS A 47 -6.58 -0.25 -6.41
N LEU A 48 -5.52 -1.03 -6.19
CA LEU A 48 -5.59 -2.45 -5.80
C LEU A 48 -5.94 -2.67 -4.32
N GLY A 49 -6.30 -1.64 -3.55
CA GLY A 49 -6.74 -1.78 -2.16
C GLY A 49 -5.63 -2.13 -1.17
N LYS A 50 -4.36 -1.87 -1.51
CA LYS A 50 -3.20 -2.11 -0.63
C LYS A 50 -3.03 -1.02 0.45
N VAL A 51 -3.82 0.05 0.34
CA VAL A 51 -3.83 1.22 1.20
C VAL A 51 -5.25 1.45 1.72
N TYR A 52 -5.37 1.80 3.00
CA TYR A 52 -6.62 2.26 3.61
C TYR A 52 -6.41 3.65 4.21
N GLY A 53 -7.21 4.63 3.76
CA GLY A 53 -6.93 6.04 4.04
C GLY A 53 -5.55 6.43 3.50
N ASN A 54 -4.64 6.82 4.39
CA ASN A 54 -3.24 7.10 4.09
C ASN A 54 -2.26 6.04 4.64
N ARG A 55 -2.77 4.89 5.11
CA ARG A 55 -1.96 3.81 5.69
C ARG A 55 -1.81 2.65 4.72
N MET A 56 -0.57 2.20 4.54
CA MET A 56 -0.28 0.96 3.81
C MET A 56 -0.68 -0.21 4.70
N VAL A 57 -1.76 -0.91 4.34
CA VAL A 57 -2.32 -2.01 5.15
C VAL A 57 -1.91 -3.39 4.64
N ASP A 58 -1.25 -3.47 3.48
CA ASP A 58 -0.68 -4.71 2.94
C ASP A 58 0.83 -4.81 3.26
N VAL A 59 1.17 -4.76 4.55
CA VAL A 59 2.56 -4.82 5.02
C VAL A 59 2.95 -6.27 5.27
N ALA A 60 4.04 -6.72 4.63
CA ALA A 60 4.65 -8.01 4.94
C ALA A 60 5.49 -7.90 6.24
N VAL A 61 5.04 -8.55 7.30
CA VAL A 61 5.71 -8.53 8.61
C VAL A 61 6.88 -9.54 8.62
N THR A 62 8.04 -9.13 8.10
CA THR A 62 9.22 -10.02 7.96
C THR A 62 10.32 -9.75 8.99
N ASN A 63 10.18 -8.70 9.81
CA ASN A 63 11.14 -8.34 10.85
C ASN A 63 10.44 -7.52 11.95
N THR A 64 11.14 -7.32 13.07
CA THR A 64 10.65 -6.60 14.25
C THR A 64 10.22 -5.17 13.95
N LYS A 65 10.94 -4.45 13.08
CA LYS A 65 10.56 -3.09 12.65
C LYS A 65 9.26 -3.08 11.86
N LEU A 66 9.05 -4.04 10.95
CA LEU A 66 7.80 -4.14 10.18
C LEU A 66 6.64 -4.61 11.05
N ARG A 67 6.91 -5.43 12.08
CA ARG A 67 5.91 -5.78 13.09
C ARG A 67 5.48 -4.56 13.90
N ASP A 68 6.44 -3.79 14.42
CA ASP A 68 6.16 -2.55 15.15
C ASP A 68 5.39 -1.54 14.28
N ARG A 69 5.72 -1.46 12.98
CA ARG A 69 4.94 -0.66 12.02
C ARG A 69 3.50 -1.16 11.85
N ALA A 70 3.31 -2.48 11.75
CA ALA A 70 1.99 -3.10 11.64
C ALA A 70 1.13 -2.80 12.88
N LEU A 71 1.70 -2.90 14.08
CA LEU A 71 1.03 -2.56 15.33
C LEU A 71 0.59 -1.09 15.37
N ARG A 72 1.47 -0.15 15.01
CA ARG A 72 1.08 1.27 14.91
C ARG A 72 -0.07 1.51 13.95
N ILE A 73 -0.09 0.80 12.81
CA ILE A 73 -1.20 0.91 11.85
C ILE A 73 -2.51 0.43 12.48
N LEU A 74 -2.48 -0.65 13.26
CA LEU A 74 -3.67 -1.15 13.97
C LEU A 74 -4.12 -0.15 15.05
N GLU A 75 -3.21 0.33 15.89
CA GLU A 75 -3.49 1.36 16.91
C GLU A 75 -4.14 2.60 16.26
N ASP A 76 -3.55 3.11 15.19
CA ASP A 76 -4.01 4.29 14.46
C ASP A 76 -5.40 4.12 13.80
N LEU A 77 -5.81 2.89 13.48
CA LEU A 77 -7.05 2.61 12.72
C LEU A 77 -8.16 1.95 13.55
N THR A 78 -7.85 1.47 14.75
CA THR A 78 -8.81 0.77 15.63
C THR A 78 -8.96 1.44 16.99
N GLU A 79 -8.09 2.40 17.34
CA GLU A 79 -8.03 3.05 18.67
C GLU A 79 -7.81 2.07 19.83
N LEU A 80 -7.38 0.84 19.53
CA LEU A 80 -7.07 -0.19 20.52
C LEU A 80 -5.70 0.02 21.17
N GLY A 81 -5.55 -0.50 22.39
CA GLY A 81 -4.26 -0.51 23.07
C GLY A 81 -3.26 -1.45 22.41
N ARG A 82 -1.96 -1.20 22.64
CA ARG A 82 -0.87 -1.98 22.04
C ARG A 82 -0.98 -3.48 22.28
N SER A 83 -1.32 -3.91 23.50
CA SER A 83 -1.47 -5.31 23.86
C SER A 83 -2.59 -6.01 23.07
N GLN A 84 -3.71 -5.32 22.84
CA GLN A 84 -4.82 -5.82 22.03
C GLN A 84 -4.42 -5.91 20.56
N CYS A 85 -3.69 -4.92 20.04
CA CYS A 85 -3.17 -4.93 18.68
C CYS A 85 -2.17 -6.07 18.46
N GLU A 86 -1.34 -6.39 19.45
CA GLU A 86 -0.41 -7.52 19.41
C GLU A 86 -1.15 -8.85 19.30
N GLN A 87 -2.16 -9.06 20.15
CA GLN A 87 -3.02 -10.24 20.10
C GLN A 87 -3.72 -10.38 18.74
N LEU A 88 -4.38 -9.32 18.27
CA LEU A 88 -5.06 -9.31 16.96
C LEU A 88 -4.10 -9.59 15.80
N LEU A 89 -2.90 -9.00 15.82
CA LEU A 89 -1.92 -9.22 14.77
C LEU A 89 -1.43 -10.67 14.77
N ASP A 90 -1.28 -11.30 15.93
CA ASP A 90 -0.87 -12.69 16.05
C ASP A 90 -1.98 -13.66 15.61
N GLU A 91 -3.22 -13.43 16.05
CA GLU A 91 -4.40 -14.20 15.64
C GLU A 91 -4.69 -14.09 14.14
N SER A 92 -4.41 -12.93 13.53
CA SER A 92 -4.55 -12.72 12.08
C SER A 92 -3.50 -13.46 11.23
N GLY A 93 -2.48 -14.06 11.86
CA GLY A 93 -1.33 -14.63 11.18
C GLY A 93 -0.42 -13.55 10.59
N GLN A 94 -0.18 -12.47 11.33
CA GLN A 94 0.65 -11.33 10.93
C GLN A 94 0.11 -10.51 9.73
N ARG A 95 -1.21 -10.53 9.50
CA ARG A 95 -1.86 -9.87 8.36
C ARG A 95 -2.71 -8.70 8.83
N VAL A 96 -2.22 -7.49 8.61
CA VAL A 96 -2.88 -6.24 9.06
C VAL A 96 -4.32 -6.11 8.55
N LYS A 97 -4.59 -6.38 7.27
CA LYS A 97 -5.97 -6.31 6.73
C LYS A 97 -6.94 -7.27 7.42
N VAL A 98 -6.48 -8.48 7.75
CA VAL A 98 -7.27 -9.48 8.46
C VAL A 98 -7.53 -9.00 9.88
N ALA A 99 -6.48 -8.56 10.59
CA ALA A 99 -6.59 -8.00 11.94
C ALA A 99 -7.56 -6.81 12.02
N LEU A 100 -7.51 -5.88 11.05
CA LEU A 100 -8.44 -4.75 10.98
C LEU A 100 -9.89 -5.20 10.80
N LEU A 101 -10.12 -6.17 9.91
CA LEU A 101 -11.47 -6.66 9.66
C LEU A 101 -12.03 -7.42 10.88
N MET A 102 -11.21 -8.23 11.54
CA MET A 102 -11.54 -8.86 12.83
C MET A 102 -11.90 -7.82 13.89
N ALA A 103 -11.07 -6.77 14.04
CA ALA A 103 -11.27 -5.73 15.04
C ALA A 103 -12.58 -4.94 14.81
N TRP A 104 -12.92 -4.62 13.56
CA TRP A 104 -14.10 -3.81 13.25
C TRP A 104 -15.41 -4.60 13.18
N THR A 105 -15.36 -5.90 12.90
CA THR A 105 -16.56 -6.71 12.66
C THR A 105 -16.78 -7.82 13.68
N GLY A 106 -15.77 -8.15 14.48
CA GLY A 106 -15.82 -9.22 15.48
C GLY A 106 -15.75 -10.64 14.91
N VAL A 107 -15.55 -10.80 13.60
CA VAL A 107 -15.39 -12.14 12.97
C VAL A 107 -14.01 -12.72 13.24
N ASP A 108 -13.88 -14.04 13.13
CA ASP A 108 -12.59 -14.73 13.26
C ASP A 108 -11.67 -14.51 12.03
N ALA A 109 -10.40 -14.88 12.17
CA ALA A 109 -9.39 -14.67 11.13
C ALA A 109 -9.67 -15.40 9.81
N GLN A 110 -10.27 -16.59 9.84
CA GLN A 110 -10.58 -17.38 8.64
C GLN A 110 -11.75 -16.75 7.89
N THR A 111 -12.79 -16.34 8.62
CA THR A 111 -13.93 -15.62 8.08
C THR A 111 -13.48 -14.29 7.48
N ALA A 112 -12.68 -13.50 8.21
CA ALA A 112 -12.11 -12.23 7.73
C ALA A 112 -11.29 -12.42 6.44
N GLN A 113 -10.43 -13.44 6.39
CA GLN A 113 -9.66 -13.74 5.18
C GLN A 113 -10.56 -14.10 3.99
N SER A 114 -11.62 -14.88 4.23
CA SER A 114 -12.56 -15.27 3.18
C SER A 114 -13.26 -14.06 2.56
N TYR A 115 -13.70 -13.10 3.39
CA TYR A 115 -14.28 -11.84 2.90
C TYR A 115 -13.26 -11.01 2.10
N LEU A 116 -12.00 -10.96 2.54
CA LEU A 116 -10.95 -10.28 1.77
C LEU A 116 -10.72 -10.94 0.42
N ASP A 117 -10.68 -12.27 0.35
CA ASP A 117 -10.45 -13.00 -0.90
C ASP A 117 -11.59 -12.80 -1.91
N GLN A 118 -12.84 -12.87 -1.44
CA GLN A 118 -14.03 -12.59 -2.26
C GLN A 118 -14.06 -11.15 -2.80
N ASN A 119 -13.41 -10.23 -2.09
CA ASN A 119 -13.34 -8.80 -2.45
C ASN A 119 -11.95 -8.41 -3.00
N GLN A 120 -11.21 -9.35 -3.59
CA GLN A 120 -9.92 -9.10 -4.25
C GLN A 120 -8.88 -8.39 -3.35
N GLY A 121 -8.95 -8.64 -2.04
CA GLY A 121 -8.08 -8.03 -1.04
C GLY A 121 -8.37 -6.56 -0.73
N ASN A 122 -9.48 -6.00 -1.22
CA ASN A 122 -9.91 -4.63 -0.95
C ASN A 122 -10.63 -4.54 0.41
N LEU A 123 -9.98 -3.94 1.40
CA LEU A 123 -10.49 -3.86 2.77
C LEU A 123 -11.83 -3.13 2.90
N ARG A 124 -12.05 -2.05 2.13
CA ARG A 124 -13.30 -1.28 2.19
C ARG A 124 -14.48 -2.09 1.66
N SER A 125 -14.25 -2.83 0.58
CA SER A 125 -15.28 -3.68 -0.04
C SER A 125 -15.59 -4.88 0.86
N ALA A 126 -14.56 -5.51 1.42
CA ALA A 126 -14.71 -6.59 2.40
C ALA A 126 -15.50 -6.13 3.64
N LEU A 127 -15.20 -4.95 4.19
CA LEU A 127 -15.93 -4.41 5.34
C LEU A 127 -17.43 -4.22 5.04
N ALA A 128 -17.76 -3.66 3.87
CA ALA A 128 -19.16 -3.50 3.46
C ALA A 128 -19.90 -4.84 3.31
N ALA A 129 -19.20 -5.87 2.83
CA ALA A 129 -19.76 -7.22 2.66
C ALA A 129 -20.04 -7.94 4.00
N VAL A 130 -19.30 -7.62 5.07
CA VAL A 130 -19.56 -8.18 6.40
C VAL A 130 -20.75 -7.49 7.09
N SER A 131 -20.94 -6.19 6.83
CA SER A 131 -22.01 -5.39 7.43
C SER A 131 -23.36 -5.47 6.70
N SER A 132 -23.42 -6.20 5.59
CA SER A 132 -24.64 -6.43 4.79
C SER A 132 -25.29 -7.76 5.15
#